data_AF-A0A6P0RIH4-F1
#
_entry.id   AF-A0A6P0RIH4-F1
#
_cell.length_a   1.000
_cell.length_b   1.000
_cell.length_c   1.000
_cell.angle_alpha   90.00
_cell.angle_beta   90.00
_cell.angle_gamma   90.00
#
_symmetry.space_group_name_H-M   'P 1'
#
loop_
_entity.id
_entity.type
_entity.pdbx_description
1 polymer ?
#
loop_
_entity_poly.entity_id
_entity_poly.type
_entity_poly.pdbx_seq_one_letter_code
_entity_poly.pdbx_strand_id
1 'polypeptide(L)'
;DRDDELSAARYNFDWNRQFELSLDPDRAKEYHDETLPADIYKTAEFCSMCGPKFCPMQTKVDADALTELEKFLAKEKESVISEKEAVTQG
;
A
#
# COMPACT_ATOMS: atom_id res chain seq x y z
N ASP A 1 2.47 -20.81 2.29
CA ASP A 1 3.92 -20.98 2.10
C ASP A 1 4.43 -20.15 0.91
N ARG A 2 4.43 -20.64 -0.34
CA ARG A 2 4.98 -19.87 -1.50
C ARG A 2 4.29 -18.51 -1.71
N ASP A 3 2.96 -18.47 -1.66
CA ASP A 3 2.22 -17.23 -1.89
C ASP A 3 2.45 -16.20 -0.75
N ASP A 4 2.69 -16.67 0.48
CA ASP A 4 3.06 -15.81 1.61
C ASP A 4 4.48 -15.26 1.43
N GLU A 5 5.43 -16.10 1.02
CA GLU A 5 6.79 -15.66 0.70
C GLU A 5 6.81 -14.65 -0.45
N LEU A 6 6.01 -14.87 -1.50
CA LEU A 6 5.89 -13.97 -2.64
C LEU A 6 5.28 -12.63 -2.21
N SER A 7 4.27 -12.68 -1.33
CA SER A 7 3.64 -11.48 -0.78
C SER A 7 4.60 -10.70 0.12
N ALA A 8 5.41 -11.39 0.92
CA ALA A 8 6.45 -10.78 1.72
C ALA A 8 7.55 -10.11 0.86
N ALA A 9 7.98 -10.78 -0.22
CA ALA A 9 8.94 -10.20 -1.17
C ALA A 9 8.39 -8.92 -1.83
N ARG A 10 7.12 -8.93 -2.26
CA ARG A 10 6.42 -7.76 -2.80
C ARG A 10 6.39 -6.60 -1.80
N TYR A 11 6.01 -6.89 -0.55
CA TYR A 11 5.90 -5.88 0.51
C TYR A 11 7.25 -5.24 0.88
N ASN A 12 8.33 -6.03 0.81
CA ASN A 12 9.68 -5.59 1.12
C ASN A 12 10.45 -5.05 -0.09
N PHE A 13 9.82 -5.00 -1.27
CA PHE A 13 10.45 -4.59 -2.53
C PHE A 13 11.69 -5.42 -2.91
N ASP A 14 11.72 -6.68 -2.51
CA ASP A 14 12.75 -7.63 -2.95
C ASP A 14 12.38 -8.19 -4.33
N TRP A 15 12.66 -7.39 -5.36
CA TRP A 15 12.29 -7.69 -6.73
C TRP A 15 12.86 -9.01 -7.23
N ASN A 16 14.12 -9.30 -6.90
CA ASN A 16 14.77 -10.54 -7.32
C ASN A 16 14.09 -11.75 -6.67
N ARG A 17 13.84 -11.69 -5.36
CA ARG A 17 13.10 -12.77 -4.67
C ARG A 17 11.68 -12.92 -5.20
N GLN A 18 11.01 -11.81 -5.52
CA GLN A 18 9.68 -11.83 -6.11
C GLN A 18 9.66 -12.53 -7.47
N PHE A 19 10.66 -12.29 -8.33
CA PHE A 19 10.75 -12.97 -9.62
C PHE A 19 11.00 -14.47 -9.45
N GLU A 20 11.97 -14.85 -8.61
CA GLU A 20 12.29 -16.25 -8.29
C GLU A 20 11.08 -17.05 -7.79
N LEU A 21 10.22 -16.42 -7.00
CA LEU A 21 9.03 -17.03 -6.43
C LEU A 21 7.81 -17.04 -7.37
N SER A 22 7.89 -16.31 -8.49
CA SER A 22 6.83 -16.28 -9.47
C SER A 22 6.75 -17.59 -10.26
N LEU A 23 5.61 -17.82 -10.92
CA LEU A 23 5.44 -19.02 -11.75
C LEU A 23 6.33 -19.01 -13.01
N ASP A 24 6.72 -17.82 -13.47
CA ASP A 24 7.56 -17.59 -14.64
C ASP A 24 8.51 -16.42 -14.34
N PRO A 25 9.68 -16.71 -13.73
CA PRO A 25 10.63 -15.68 -13.29
C PRO A 25 11.13 -14.78 -14.42
N ASP A 26 11.40 -15.36 -15.59
CA ASP A 26 11.95 -14.63 -16.73
C ASP A 26 10.93 -13.62 -17.25
N ARG A 27 9.67 -14.03 -17.41
CA ARG A 27 8.59 -13.14 -17.84
C ARG A 27 8.26 -12.07 -16.80
N ALA A 28 8.28 -12.42 -15.52
CA ALA A 28 8.06 -11.44 -14.45
C ALA A 28 9.14 -10.35 -14.45
N LYS A 29 10.40 -10.73 -14.67
CA LYS A 29 11.52 -9.80 -14.80
C LYS A 29 11.40 -8.96 -16.08
N GLU A 30 11.08 -9.58 -17.22
CA GLU A 30 10.88 -8.91 -18.50
C GLU A 30 9.87 -7.77 -18.37
N TYR A 31 8.69 -8.03 -17.80
CA TYR A 31 7.63 -7.03 -17.64
C TYR A 31 8.00 -5.88 -16.71
N HIS A 32 8.80 -6.15 -15.68
CA HIS A 32 9.35 -5.08 -14.86
C HIS A 32 10.35 -4.22 -15.67
N ASP A 33 11.22 -4.87 -16.43
CA ASP A 33 12.36 -4.26 -17.11
C ASP A 33 11.96 -3.52 -18.40
N GLU A 34 10.80 -3.81 -18.97
CA GLU A 34 10.21 -3.08 -20.10
C GLU A 34 10.20 -1.56 -19.88
N THR A 35 10.03 -1.14 -18.61
CA THR A 35 9.94 0.28 -18.22
C THR A 35 11.08 0.71 -17.28
N LEU A 36 11.67 -0.22 -16.54
CA LEU A 36 12.71 0.02 -15.55
C LEU A 36 13.91 -0.94 -15.76
N PRO A 37 14.64 -0.82 -16.90
CA PRO A 37 15.60 -1.83 -17.33
C PRO A 37 16.90 -1.87 -16.52
N ALA A 38 17.26 -0.78 -15.85
CA ALA A 38 18.51 -0.72 -15.09
C ALA A 38 18.42 -1.53 -13.80
N ASP A 39 19.51 -2.24 -13.46
CA ASP A 39 19.57 -3.09 -12.25
C ASP A 39 19.31 -2.32 -10.94
N ILE A 40 19.62 -1.01 -10.92
CA ILE A 40 19.31 -0.14 -9.78
C ILE A 40 17.81 -0.12 -9.41
N TYR A 41 16.91 -0.43 -10.35
CA TYR A 41 15.48 -0.49 -10.08
C TYR A 41 15.06 -1.76 -9.35
N LYS A 42 15.92 -2.78 -9.24
CA LYS A 42 15.67 -3.96 -8.40
C LYS A 42 15.83 -3.70 -6.90
N THR A 43 16.33 -2.51 -6.55
CA THR A 43 16.35 -2.01 -5.18
C THR A 43 15.36 -0.84 -4.97
N ALA A 44 14.53 -0.54 -5.97
CA ALA A 44 13.58 0.56 -5.89
C ALA A 44 12.31 0.15 -5.13
N GLU A 45 11.85 1.02 -4.24
CA GLU A 45 10.61 0.83 -3.48
C GLU A 45 9.35 1.25 -4.27
N PHE A 46 9.35 1.05 -5.58
CA PHE A 46 8.23 1.34 -6.47
C PHE A 46 8.35 0.56 -7.77
N CYS A 47 7.24 0.47 -8.51
CA CYS A 47 7.21 -0.02 -9.89
C CYS A 47 6.76 1.08 -10.86
N SER A 48 6.79 0.78 -12.15
CA SER A 48 6.40 1.72 -13.21
C SER A 48 4.93 2.11 -13.22
N MET A 49 4.05 1.36 -12.53
CA MET A 49 2.62 1.66 -12.51
C MET A 49 2.30 2.94 -11.72
N CYS A 50 2.86 3.09 -10.51
CA CYS A 50 2.54 4.19 -9.60
C CYS A 50 3.70 5.19 -9.44
N GLY A 51 4.93 4.74 -9.71
CA GLY A 51 6.13 5.55 -9.51
C GLY A 51 6.46 5.86 -8.05
N PRO A 52 7.56 6.58 -7.80
CA PRO A 52 8.16 6.76 -6.47
C PRO A 52 7.36 7.63 -5.49
N LYS A 53 6.32 8.33 -5.95
CA LYS A 53 5.52 9.23 -5.10
C LYS A 53 4.22 8.62 -4.63
N PHE A 54 3.72 7.60 -5.33
CA PHE A 54 2.36 7.12 -5.18
C PHE A 54 2.27 5.61 -5.02
N CYS A 55 3.39 4.92 -4.77
CA CYS A 55 3.35 3.49 -4.50
C CYS A 55 2.67 3.22 -3.15
N PRO A 56 1.50 2.56 -3.09
CA PRO A 56 0.78 2.34 -1.84
C PRO A 56 1.54 1.44 -0.85
N MET A 57 2.39 0.55 -1.37
CA MET A 57 3.24 -0.31 -0.53
C MET A 57 4.38 0.49 0.14
N GLN A 58 4.77 1.62 -0.46
CA GLN A 58 5.77 2.54 0.08
C GLN A 58 5.12 3.55 1.04
N THR A 59 4.02 4.19 0.62
CA THR A 59 3.25 5.13 1.43
C THR A 59 2.30 4.37 2.35
N LYS A 60 2.87 3.75 3.39
CA LYS A 60 2.12 3.03 4.41
C LYS A 60 1.34 4.03 5.26
N VAL A 61 0.11 3.66 5.63
CA VAL A 61 -0.61 4.37 6.70
C VAL A 61 0.08 4.01 8.01
N ASP A 62 0.64 5.01 8.70
CA ASP A 62 1.26 4.82 10.00
C ASP A 62 0.22 4.85 11.14
N ALA A 63 0.66 4.46 12.34
CA ALA A 63 -0.21 4.40 13.52
C ALA A 63 -0.75 5.78 13.92
N ASP A 64 0.01 6.84 13.65
CA ASP A 64 -0.39 8.21 13.96
C ASP A 64 -1.52 8.66 13.05
N ALA A 65 -1.43 8.38 11.74
CA ALA A 65 -2.48 8.64 10.77
C ALA A 65 -3.77 7.89 11.10
N LEU A 66 -3.68 6.63 11.58
CA LEU A 66 -4.84 5.88 12.06
C LEU A 66 -5.46 6.54 13.29
N THR A 67 -4.62 6.94 14.26
CA THR A 67 -5.07 7.59 15.49
C THR A 67 -5.79 8.91 15.19
N GLU A 68 -5.26 9.72 14.27
CA GLU A 68 -5.91 10.97 13.86
C GLU A 68 -7.23 10.73 13.13
N LEU A 69 -7.31 9.68 12.30
CA LEU A 69 -8.56 9.28 11.66
C LEU A 69 -9.61 8.84 12.70
N GLU A 70 -9.22 8.07 13.72
CA GLU A 70 -10.11 7.65 14.80
C GLU A 70 -10.65 8.86 15.59
N LYS A 71 -9.79 9.83 15.94
CA LYS A 71 -10.21 11.07 16.60
C LYS A 71 -11.20 11.85 15.75
N PHE A 72 -10.94 11.95 14.44
CA PHE A 72 -11.84 12.62 13.51
C PHE A 72 -13.21 11.95 13.47
N LEU A 73 -13.24 10.63 13.32
CA LEU A 73 -14.48 9.84 13.30
C LEU A 73 -15.26 9.93 14.62
N ALA A 74 -14.58 9.97 15.76
CA ALA A 74 -15.21 10.16 17.06
C ALA A 74 -15.91 11.53 17.16
N LYS A 75 -15.24 12.58 16.68
CA LYS A 75 -15.79 13.95 16.68
C LYS A 75 -17.00 14.09 15.75
N GLU A 76 -16.97 13.51 14.55
CA GLU A 76 -18.13 13.53 13.65
C GLU A 76 -19.30 12.74 14.23
N LYS A 77 -19.04 11.61 14.91
CA LYS A 77 -20.09 10.85 15.57
C LYS A 77 -20.77 11.68 16.67
N GLU A 78 -20.02 12.43 17.46
CA GLU A 78 -20.57 13.35 18.46
C GLU A 78 -21.43 14.45 17.84
N SER A 79 -20.98 15.08 16.74
CA SER A 79 -21.78 16.13 16.08
C SER A 79 -23.11 15.58 15.53
N VAL A 80 -23.08 14.40 14.90
CA VAL A 80 -24.27 13.73 14.36
C VAL A 80 -25.24 13.31 15.46
N ILE A 81 -24.74 12.87 16.63
CA ILE A 81 -25.59 12.56 17.78
C ILE A 81 -26.28 13.83 18.28
N SER A 82 -25.54 14.93 18.45
CA SER A 82 -26.11 16.19 18.93
C SER A 82 -27.19 16.76 18.00
N GLU A 83 -27.00 16.66 16.68
CA GLU A 83 -28.01 17.10 15.70
C GLU A 83 -29.28 16.25 15.76
N LYS A 84 -29.15 14.93 15.93
CA LYS A 84 -30.31 14.02 16.06
C LYS A 84 -31.09 14.24 17.36
N GLU A 85 -30.40 14.54 18.45
CA GLU A 85 -31.04 14.89 19.73
C GLU A 85 -31.80 16.22 19.63
N ALA A 86 -31.25 17.22 18.94
CA ALA A 86 -31.92 18.49 18.70
C ALA A 86 -33.19 18.36 17.84
N VAL A 87 -33.21 17.43 16.88
CA VAL A 87 -34.37 17.19 15.99
C VAL A 87 -35.49 16.40 16.67
N THR A 88 -35.18 15.54 17.65
CA THR A 88 -36.17 14.69 18.33
C THR A 88 -36.90 15.39 19.49
N GLN A 89 -36.46 16.58 19.90
CA GLN A 89 -37.04 17.36 21.01
C GLN A 89 -37.94 18.53 20.56
N GLY A 90 -38.23 18.67 19.26
CA GLY A 90 -39.18 19.64 18.69
C GLY A 90 -40.35 18.97 18.00
#